data_AF-A0A4Q8QHB7-F1
#
_entry.id   AF-A0A4Q8QHB7-F1
#
_cell.length_a   1.000
_cell.length_b   1.000
_cell.length_c   1.000
_cell.angle_alpha   90.00
_cell.angle_beta   90.00
_cell.angle_gamma   90.00
#
_symmetry.space_group_name_H-M   'P 1'
#
loop_
_entity.id
_entity.type
_entity.pdbx_description
1 polymer ?
#
loop_
_entity_poly.entity_id
_entity_poly.type
_entity_poly.pdbx_seq_one_letter_code
_entity_poly.pdbx_strand_id
1 'polypeptide(L)' 'LATAGAGDVLSGIIAGLLAQGTPAVEAASIGAWMHGEAGAEAGPGLIAEDLPETLPAVFRRVYDGLGIEY' A
#
# COMPACT_ATOMS: atom_id res chain seq x y z
N LEU A 1 1.51 8.66 9.13
CA LEU A 1 0.51 7.61 9.46
C LEU A 1 -0.11 7.91 10.84
N ALA A 2 -1.30 7.36 11.12
CA ALA A 2 -2.18 7.71 12.25
C ALA A 2 -3.15 8.89 12.01
N THR A 3 -3.65 9.04 10.77
CA THR A 3 -4.80 9.88 10.45
C THR A 3 -6.10 9.06 10.45
N ALA A 4 -7.23 9.71 10.72
CA ALA A 4 -8.53 9.08 10.55
C ALA A 4 -8.69 8.62 9.08
N GLY A 5 -9.23 7.41 8.87
CA GLY A 5 -9.40 6.82 7.54
C GLY A 5 -8.20 6.00 7.03
N ALA A 6 -7.01 6.11 7.63
CA ALA A 6 -5.85 5.31 7.20
C ALA A 6 -6.10 3.79 7.34
N GLY A 7 -6.84 3.37 8.38
CA GLY A 7 -7.24 1.97 8.56
C GLY A 7 -8.18 1.45 7.47
N ASP A 8 -9.04 2.30 6.92
CA ASP A 8 -9.93 1.94 5.81
C ASP A 8 -9.13 1.73 4.53
N VAL A 9 -8.14 2.59 4.26
CA VAL A 9 -7.19 2.41 3.15
C VAL A 9 -6.41 1.11 3.29
N LEU A 10 -5.85 0.82 4.47
CA LEU A 10 -5.14 -0.44 4.73
C LEU A 10 -6.05 -1.65 4.47
N SER A 11 -7.29 -1.60 4.98
CA SER A 11 -8.27 -2.68 4.78
C SER A 11 -8.61 -2.87 3.31
N GLY A 12 -8.73 -1.78 2.54
CA GLY A 12 -8.94 -1.82 1.08
C GLY A 12 -7.78 -2.46 0.33
N ILE A 13 -6.52 -2.13 0.69
CA ILE A 13 -5.33 -2.76 0.10
C ILE A 13 -5.34 -4.28 0.36
N ILE A 14 -5.56 -4.69 1.60
CA ILE A 14 -5.61 -6.11 1.98
C ILE A 14 -6.75 -6.82 1.23
N ALA A 15 -7.93 -6.21 1.16
CA ALA A 15 -9.07 -6.76 0.43
C ALA A 15 -8.77 -6.93 -1.07
N GLY A 16 -8.08 -5.97 -1.70
CA GLY A 16 -7.64 -6.07 -3.09
C GLY A 16 -6.66 -7.21 -3.34
N LEU A 17 -5.74 -7.46 -2.40
CA LEU A 17 -4.80 -8.58 -2.46
C LEU A 17 -5.50 -9.94 -2.28
N LEU A 18 -6.43 -10.01 -1.33
CA LEU A 18 -7.28 -11.20 -1.12
C LEU A 18 -8.10 -11.51 -2.38
N ALA A 19 -8.67 -10.48 -3.02
CA ALA A 19 -9.45 -10.63 -4.25
C ALA A 19 -8.63 -11.17 -5.43
N GLN A 20 -7.31 -10.99 -5.42
CA GLN A 20 -6.38 -11.57 -6.39
C GLN A 20 -5.97 -13.02 -6.06
N GLY A 21 -6.48 -13.59 -4.97
CA GLY A 21 -6.15 -14.94 -4.53
C GLY A 21 -4.93 -15.03 -3.62
N THR A 22 -4.40 -13.91 -3.12
CA THR A 22 -3.31 -13.90 -2.15
C THR A 22 -3.79 -14.52 -0.83
N PRO A 23 -3.08 -15.47 -0.21
CA PRO A 23 -3.51 -16.03 1.06
C PRO A 23 -3.48 -14.97 2.19
N ALA A 24 -4.30 -15.16 3.22
CA ALA A 24 -4.67 -14.07 4.11
C ALA A 24 -3.52 -13.48 4.94
N VAL A 25 -2.58 -14.32 5.38
CA VAL A 25 -1.42 -13.86 6.17
C VAL A 25 -0.46 -13.04 5.31
N GLU A 26 -0.24 -13.48 4.07
CA GLU A 26 0.57 -12.82 3.06
C GLU A 26 -0.08 -11.51 2.64
N ALA A 27 -1.40 -11.50 2.37
CA ALA A 27 -2.14 -10.30 2.02
C ALA A 27 -2.08 -9.24 3.13
N ALA A 28 -2.24 -9.65 4.39
CA ALA A 28 -2.09 -8.76 5.54
C ALA A 28 -0.66 -8.21 5.66
N SER A 29 0.35 -9.06 5.46
CA SER A 29 1.77 -8.66 5.55
C SER A 29 2.16 -7.68 4.43
N ILE A 30 1.80 -8.00 3.19
CA ILE A 30 2.03 -7.16 2.01
C ILE A 30 1.27 -5.84 2.18
N GLY A 31 -0.01 -5.89 2.53
CA GLY A 31 -0.84 -4.70 2.71
C GLY A 31 -0.30 -3.76 3.78
N ALA A 32 0.13 -4.29 4.93
CA ALA A 32 0.75 -3.50 5.99
C ALA A 32 2.07 -2.85 5.53
N TRP A 33 2.91 -3.59 4.81
CA TRP A 33 4.16 -3.05 4.26
C TRP A 33 3.90 -1.94 3.24
N MET A 34 3.02 -2.18 2.26
CA MET A 34 2.66 -1.20 1.23
C MET A 34 2.04 0.06 1.83
N HIS A 35 1.21 -0.07 2.87
CA HIS A 35 0.63 1.06 3.58
C HIS A 35 1.68 1.89 4.33
N GLY A 36 2.70 1.23 4.90
CA GLY A 36 3.87 1.88 5.47
C GLY A 36 4.66 2.69 4.45
N GLU A 37 4.98 2.06 3.31
CA GLU A 37 5.71 2.68 2.20
C GLU A 37 4.95 3.87 1.58
N ALA A 38 3.63 3.74 1.40
CA ALA A 38 2.76 4.83 0.95
C ALA A 38 2.80 6.01 1.93
N GLY A 39 2.76 5.72 3.24
CA GLY A 39 2.90 6.75 4.27
C GLY A 39 4.25 7.45 4.27
N ALA A 40 5.33 6.73 3.97
CA ALA A 40 6.67 7.30 3.84
C ALA A 40 6.79 8.18 2.57
N GLU A 41 6.20 7.73 1.45
CA GLU A 41 6.16 8.47 0.19
C GLU A 41 5.37 9.78 0.30
N ALA A 42 4.19 9.74 0.94
CA ALA A 42 3.35 10.92 1.11
C ALA A 42 3.99 11.97 2.05
N GLY A 43 4.72 11.51 3.07
CA GLY A 43 5.46 12.37 3.99
C GLY A 43 4.61 13.06 5.07
N PRO A 44 5.20 14.04 5.80
CA PRO A 44 4.52 14.73 6.89
C PRO A 44 3.29 15.51 6.45
N GLY A 45 2.20 15.41 7.22
CA GLY A 45 0.95 16.13 6.95
C GLY A 45 -0.03 15.40 6.05
N LEU A 46 0.29 14.18 5.59
CA LEU A 46 -0.62 13.36 4.78
C LEU A 46 -1.99 13.19 5.44
N ILE A 47 -3.04 13.12 4.62
CA ILE A 47 -4.38 12.61 4.96
C ILE A 47 -4.57 11.20 4.37
N ALA A 48 -5.66 10.53 4.74
CA ALA A 48 -5.88 9.15 4.30
C ALA A 48 -6.00 9.04 2.77
N GLU A 49 -6.64 10.03 2.14
CA GLU A 49 -6.85 10.12 0.70
C GLU A 49 -5.54 10.27 -0.10
N ASP A 50 -4.46 10.72 0.53
CA ASP A 50 -3.15 10.80 -0.14
C ASP A 50 -2.51 9.42 -0.31
N LEU A 51 -2.85 8.45 0.55
CA LEU A 51 -2.19 7.14 0.58
C LEU A 51 -2.40 6.36 -0.73
N PRO A 52 -3.63 6.22 -1.28
CA PRO A 52 -3.82 5.57 -2.59
C PRO A 52 -3.05 6.24 -3.74
N GLU A 53 -2.93 7.58 -3.72
CA GLU A 53 -2.24 8.34 -4.78
C GLU A 53 -0.74 8.05 -4.84
N THR A 54 -0.15 7.62 -3.72
CA THR A 54 1.27 7.24 -3.65
C THR A 54 1.55 5.78 -4.03
N LEU A 55 0.54 4.91 -4.05
CA LEU A 55 0.73 3.48 -4.35
C LEU A 55 1.39 3.22 -5.71
N PRO A 56 1.10 3.96 -6.80
CA PRO A 56 1.81 3.79 -8.06
C PRO A 56 3.33 3.96 -7.93
N ALA A 57 3.81 4.91 -7.10
CA ALA A 57 5.24 5.08 -6.86
C ALA A 57 5.83 3.88 -6.11
N VAL A 58 5.11 3.35 -5.12
CA VAL A 58 5.50 2.14 -4.37
C VAL A 58 5.60 0.93 -5.32
N PHE A 59 4.61 0.72 -6.19
CA PHE A 59 4.63 -0.37 -7.17
C PHE A 59 5.81 -0.28 -8.13
N ARG A 60 6.10 0.93 -8.65
CA ARG A 60 7.27 1.14 -9.52
C ARG A 60 8.57 0.73 -8.82
N ARG A 61 8.78 1.14 -7.57
CA ARG A 61 9.97 0.72 -6.80
C ARG A 61 10.07 -0.80 -6.65
N VAL A 62 8.95 -1.47 -6.40
CA VAL A 62 8.92 -2.94 -6.29
C VAL A 62 9.27 -3.58 -7.64
N TYR A 63 8.68 -3.13 -8.73
CA TYR A 63 8.96 -3.67 -10.07
C TYR A 63 10.39 -3.42 -10.51
N ASP A 64 10.91 -2.21 -10.31
CA ASP A 64 12.31 -1.88 -10.59
C ASP A 64 13.26 -2.78 -9.78
N GLY A 65 12.97 -2.99 -8.48
CA GLY A 65 13.75 -3.86 -7.60
C GLY A 65 13.68 -5.35 -7.96
N LEU A 66 12.62 -5.77 -8.65
CA LEU A 66 12.43 -7.14 -9.14
C LEU A 66 12.85 -7.32 -10.62
N GLY A 67 13.23 -6.25 -11.31
CA GLY A 67 13.55 -6.29 -12.75
C GLY A 67 12.33 -6.60 -13.63
N ILE A 68 11.13 -6.18 -13.22
CA ILE A 68 9.88 -6.37 -13.97
C ILE A 68 9.62 -5.12 -14.82
N GLU A 69 9.42 -5.29 -16.12
CA GLU A 69 9.00 -4.21 -17.03
C GLU A 69 7.48 -3.98 -16.92
N TYR A 70 7.05 -2.70 -16.96
CA TYR A 70 5.65 -2.27 -16.82
C TYR A 70 5.31 -1.06 -17.70
#